data_AF-A0A2M7JGH8-F1
#
_entry.id   AF-A0A2M7JGH8-F1
#
_cell.length_a   1.000
_cell.length_b   1.000
_cell.length_c   1.000
_cell.angle_alpha   90.00
_cell.angle_beta   90.00
_cell.angle_gamma   90.00
#
_symmetry.space_group_name_H-M   'P 1'
#
loop_
_entity.id
_entity.type
_entity.pdbx_description
1 polymer ?
#
loop_
_entity_poly.entity_id
_entity_poly.type
_entity_poly.pdbx_seq_one_letter_code
_entity_poly.pdbx_strand_id
1 'polypeptide(L)'
;MKTPLVLIALLTGFLGCAPSSNIQKSQDLPPVLPSTVSGEQIVSKDTLTKKINVLNAFLKDDNIVNETRMIISTLKNNYEVMREALGTTDTGQPPAHALRDFLSGLEKANDSFISSRASSRDGQRKVIEKLSKGTKDIMRLYRKGDTKAVIAGCDFLQTEYGPDAFTIDLTAALALSLAREGRMQEAIALGDAAAKAIKEADEFCDMPDRIKEWKAALNPEQDMSGEPIEQRRLRKILAQAESLSGQGEFDRARELLIAGRDELKDDALLYQIDKALEKVEEQREGFLEERIALISKRGEIIAEARDLISREMPDEALARIKPLDSGGAQPDLELRAVKAEAIEQIISRERNRAARLFLQAKETGDAATREKLLRSSYGTLKGLIEQYPDSPSVKKITENMHAVQKEMAAIKSSPINKP
;
A
#
# COMPACT_ATOMS: atom_id res chain seq x y z
N MET A 1 19.51 -6.24 17.60
CA MET A 1 18.13 -6.06 18.12
C MET A 1 17.24 -7.07 17.41
N LYS A 2 16.57 -7.95 18.17
CA LYS A 2 15.80 -9.09 17.64
C LYS A 2 14.31 -8.73 17.63
N THR A 3 13.67 -8.71 16.47
CA THR A 3 12.21 -8.67 16.33
C THR A 3 11.68 -10.11 16.34
N PRO A 4 10.68 -10.47 17.16
CA PRO A 4 10.02 -11.76 17.03
C PRO A 4 8.85 -11.66 16.05
N LEU A 5 8.94 -12.52 15.04
CA LEU A 5 7.90 -12.96 14.13
C LEU A 5 6.81 -13.68 14.95
N VAL A 6 5.65 -13.04 15.16
CA VAL A 6 4.46 -13.71 15.73
C VAL A 6 3.24 -13.30 14.92
N LEU A 7 2.92 -14.10 13.90
CA LEU A 7 1.57 -14.13 13.33
C LEU A 7 1.30 -15.54 12.79
N ILE A 8 0.05 -16.00 12.98
CA ILE A 8 -0.56 -17.24 12.47
C ILE A 8 -0.41 -18.47 13.37
N ALA A 9 -1.19 -18.50 14.45
CA ALA A 9 -1.68 -19.75 15.06
C ALA A 9 -2.89 -19.48 15.97
N LEU A 10 -4.10 -19.37 15.40
CA LEU A 10 -5.36 -19.58 16.13
C LEU A 10 -6.56 -19.53 15.16
N LEU A 11 -6.75 -20.59 14.38
CA LEU A 11 -8.04 -21.00 13.78
C LEU A 11 -7.91 -22.37 13.08
N THR A 12 -7.54 -23.40 13.83
CA THR A 12 -7.74 -24.80 13.40
C THR A 12 -8.27 -25.60 14.58
N GLY A 13 -9.56 -25.84 14.57
CA GLY A 13 -10.25 -26.70 15.52
C GLY A 13 -11.64 -27.06 15.00
N PHE A 14 -11.76 -28.31 14.59
CA PHE A 14 -12.99 -29.11 14.46
C PHE A 14 -13.77 -29.10 13.13
N LEU A 15 -13.59 -30.23 12.41
CA LEU A 15 -14.58 -31.23 12.00
C LEU A 15 -14.53 -31.60 10.53
N GLY A 16 -14.06 -32.83 10.29
CA GLY A 16 -14.26 -33.54 9.04
C GLY A 16 -15.64 -34.19 8.98
N CYS A 17 -16.09 -34.45 7.75
CA CYS A 17 -17.10 -35.45 7.46
C CYS A 17 -16.56 -36.36 6.36
N ALA A 18 -16.32 -37.62 6.72
CA ALA A 18 -16.41 -38.73 5.77
C ALA A 18 -17.79 -39.39 5.97
N PRO A 19 -18.46 -39.86 4.90
CA PRO A 19 -19.75 -40.52 5.01
C PRO A 19 -19.54 -42.02 5.25
N SER A 20 -20.30 -42.61 6.18
CA SER A 20 -20.48 -44.05 6.23
C SER A 20 -21.95 -44.39 6.46
N SER A 21 -22.53 -45.03 5.45
CA SER A 21 -23.74 -45.83 5.51
C SER A 21 -23.58 -47.00 6.47
N ASN A 22 -24.57 -47.30 7.32
CA ASN A 22 -25.42 -48.48 7.13
C ASN A 22 -26.55 -48.58 8.16
N ILE A 23 -27.65 -49.09 7.65
CA ILE A 23 -28.95 -49.49 8.20
C ILE A 23 -28.86 -50.36 9.48
N GLN A 24 -29.70 -50.09 10.49
CA GLN A 24 -30.58 -51.13 11.07
C GLN A 24 -31.78 -50.57 11.84
N LYS A 25 -32.86 -51.35 11.80
CA LYS A 25 -34.26 -51.06 12.12
C LYS A 25 -34.68 -51.91 13.32
N SER A 26 -35.11 -51.31 14.43
CA SER A 26 -35.87 -51.92 15.54
C SER A 26 -36.25 -50.80 16.53
N GLN A 27 -37.51 -50.38 16.61
CA GLN A 27 -38.51 -50.84 17.59
C GLN A 27 -38.02 -50.83 19.04
N ASP A 28 -38.43 -49.77 19.75
CA ASP A 28 -39.05 -49.75 21.09
C ASP A 28 -38.63 -48.46 21.83
N LEU A 29 -39.62 -47.58 22.03
CA LEU A 29 -39.47 -46.30 22.74
C LEU A 29 -39.65 -46.54 24.25
N PRO A 30 -38.61 -46.33 25.09
CA PRO A 30 -38.77 -46.21 26.53
C PRO A 30 -39.31 -44.82 26.91
N PRO A 31 -39.89 -44.67 28.11
CA PRO A 31 -40.51 -43.43 28.56
C PRO A 31 -39.48 -42.30 28.68
N VAL A 32 -39.85 -41.14 28.13
CA VAL A 32 -39.11 -39.87 28.20
C VAL A 32 -38.90 -39.50 29.67
N LEU A 33 -37.67 -39.66 30.15
CA LEU A 33 -37.22 -39.02 31.39
C LEU A 33 -37.08 -37.51 31.16
N PRO A 34 -37.45 -36.66 32.14
CA PRO A 34 -37.23 -35.23 32.04
C PRO A 34 -35.72 -34.99 31.95
N SER A 35 -35.27 -34.53 30.78
CA SER A 35 -33.90 -34.10 30.57
C SER A 35 -33.73 -32.77 31.29
N THR A 36 -33.36 -32.82 32.57
CA THR A 36 -32.77 -31.69 33.29
C THR A 36 -31.38 -31.47 32.69
N VAL A 37 -31.32 -30.94 31.47
CA VAL A 37 -30.08 -30.45 30.88
C VAL A 37 -29.71 -29.24 31.72
N SER A 38 -28.82 -29.45 32.69
CA SER A 38 -28.17 -28.37 33.40
C SER A 38 -27.48 -27.53 32.34
N GLY A 39 -28.10 -26.41 31.99
CA GLY A 39 -27.69 -25.54 30.90
C GLY A 39 -26.34 -24.94 31.22
N GLU A 40 -25.29 -25.63 30.80
CA GLU A 40 -23.92 -25.15 30.90
C GLU A 40 -23.86 -23.80 30.18
N GLN A 41 -23.52 -22.74 30.92
CA GLN A 41 -23.47 -21.39 30.38
C GLN A 41 -22.43 -21.35 29.25
N ILE A 42 -22.92 -21.24 28.02
CA ILE A 42 -22.13 -21.28 26.78
C ILE A 42 -21.07 -20.17 26.72
N VAL A 43 -21.25 -19.07 27.47
CA VAL A 43 -20.32 -17.94 27.50
C VAL A 43 -20.20 -17.35 28.91
N SER A 44 -19.02 -17.41 29.50
CA SER A 44 -18.73 -16.78 30.80
C SER A 44 -18.29 -15.31 30.67
N LYS A 45 -18.57 -14.52 31.71
CA LYS A 45 -18.15 -13.11 31.83
C LYS A 45 -16.63 -12.94 31.70
N ASP A 46 -15.86 -13.89 32.21
CA ASP A 46 -14.41 -13.92 32.11
C ASP A 46 -13.95 -14.08 30.67
N THR A 47 -14.62 -14.93 29.88
CA THR A 47 -14.31 -15.12 28.46
C THR A 47 -14.53 -13.83 27.67
N LEU A 48 -15.62 -13.11 27.94
CA LEU A 48 -15.89 -11.82 27.30
C LEU A 48 -14.86 -10.76 27.70
N THR A 49 -14.47 -10.71 28.97
CA THR A 49 -13.44 -9.77 29.45
C THR A 49 -12.09 -10.03 28.78
N LYS A 50 -11.69 -11.31 28.65
CA LYS A 50 -10.48 -11.69 27.90
C LYS A 50 -10.55 -11.21 26.44
N LYS A 51 -11.68 -11.40 25.76
CA LYS A 51 -11.87 -10.93 24.38
C LYS A 51 -11.79 -9.41 24.25
N ILE A 52 -12.43 -8.66 25.15
CA ILE A 52 -12.37 -7.19 25.18
C ILE A 52 -10.92 -6.71 25.37
N ASN A 53 -10.15 -7.35 26.24
CA ASN A 53 -8.75 -6.99 26.49
C ASN A 53 -7.87 -7.23 25.25
N VAL A 54 -8.09 -8.32 24.51
CA VAL A 54 -7.40 -8.58 23.24
C VAL A 54 -7.72 -7.48 22.22
N LEU A 55 -9.00 -7.09 22.08
CA LEU A 55 -9.39 -6.03 21.15
C LEU A 55 -8.80 -4.66 21.55
N ASN A 56 -8.75 -4.35 22.85
CA ASN A 56 -8.08 -3.15 23.35
C ASN A 56 -6.57 -3.17 23.07
N ALA A 57 -5.92 -4.34 23.13
CA ALA A 57 -4.50 -4.45 22.78
C ALA A 57 -4.26 -4.15 21.30
N PHE A 58 -5.13 -4.64 20.41
CA PHE A 58 -5.07 -4.27 19.00
C PHE A 58 -5.31 -2.77 18.79
N LEU A 59 -6.32 -2.17 19.43
CA LEU A 59 -6.60 -0.73 19.26
C LEU A 59 -5.46 0.20 19.73
N LYS A 60 -4.52 -0.29 20.53
CA LYS A 60 -3.32 0.45 20.95
C LYS A 60 -2.21 0.46 19.90
N ASP A 61 -2.30 -0.37 18.86
CA ASP A 61 -1.33 -0.36 17.77
C ASP A 61 -1.66 0.77 16.78
N ASP A 62 -0.75 1.74 16.71
CA ASP A 62 -0.86 2.90 15.83
C ASP A 62 -0.74 2.55 14.34
N ASN A 63 -0.28 1.34 14.01
CA ASN A 63 -0.13 0.88 12.63
C ASN A 63 -1.42 0.30 12.02
N ILE A 64 -2.50 0.17 12.79
CA ILE A 64 -3.75 -0.40 12.28
C ILE A 64 -4.49 0.62 11.41
N VAL A 65 -4.81 0.20 10.17
CA VAL A 65 -5.61 0.97 9.21
C VAL A 65 -6.96 1.38 9.82
N ASN A 66 -7.39 2.62 9.59
CA ASN A 66 -8.62 3.20 10.16
C ASN A 66 -9.86 2.31 9.99
N GLU A 67 -10.01 1.63 8.84
CA GLU A 67 -11.12 0.72 8.58
C GLU A 67 -11.08 -0.53 9.48
N THR A 68 -9.91 -1.12 9.68
CA THR A 68 -9.72 -2.23 10.62
C THR A 68 -9.95 -1.78 12.07
N ARG A 69 -9.51 -0.57 12.43
CA ARG A 69 -9.73 0.04 13.74
C ARG A 69 -11.23 0.23 14.03
N MET A 70 -12.02 0.61 13.03
CA MET A 70 -13.49 0.70 13.14
C MET A 70 -14.15 -0.67 13.39
N ILE A 71 -13.72 -1.72 12.69
CA ILE A 71 -14.26 -3.08 12.87
C ILE A 71 -13.95 -3.59 14.28
N ILE A 72 -12.70 -3.44 14.73
CA ILE A 72 -12.25 -3.86 16.07
C ILE A 72 -13.01 -3.10 17.16
N SER A 73 -13.23 -1.79 16.98
CA SER A 73 -13.99 -0.97 17.93
C SER A 73 -15.46 -1.39 18.01
N THR A 74 -16.07 -1.69 16.86
CA THR A 74 -17.45 -2.20 16.79
C THR A 74 -17.58 -3.53 17.54
N LEU A 75 -16.67 -4.48 17.27
CA LEU A 75 -16.64 -5.78 17.96
C LEU A 75 -16.46 -5.62 19.47
N LYS A 76 -15.56 -4.72 19.89
CA LYS A 76 -15.31 -4.45 21.31
C LYS A 76 -16.58 -3.95 22.00
N ASN A 77 -17.24 -2.95 21.43
CA ASN A 77 -18.47 -2.39 21.99
C ASN A 77 -19.56 -3.46 22.13
N ASN A 78 -19.71 -4.35 21.13
CA ASN A 78 -20.68 -5.44 21.21
C ASN A 78 -20.36 -6.43 22.34
N TYR A 79 -19.09 -6.77 22.53
CA TYR A 79 -18.69 -7.62 23.66
C TYR A 79 -18.89 -6.93 25.02
N GLU A 80 -18.71 -5.61 25.11
CA GLU A 80 -18.98 -4.82 26.32
C GLU A 80 -20.48 -4.83 26.67
N VAL A 81 -21.36 -4.58 25.70
CA VAL A 81 -22.82 -4.65 25.86
C VAL A 81 -23.25 -6.04 26.34
N MET A 82 -22.72 -7.11 25.73
CA MET A 82 -23.04 -8.49 26.13
C MET A 82 -22.55 -8.81 27.55
N ARG A 83 -21.37 -8.32 27.93
CA ARG A 83 -20.80 -8.50 29.27
C ARG A 83 -21.63 -7.78 30.33
N GLU A 84 -22.12 -6.59 30.04
CA GLU A 84 -23.00 -5.81 30.93
C GLU A 84 -24.34 -6.50 31.11
N ALA A 85 -24.94 -6.98 30.02
CA ALA A 85 -26.22 -7.68 30.04
C ALA A 85 -26.21 -8.99 30.86
N LEU A 86 -25.06 -9.69 30.89
CA LEU A 86 -24.85 -10.85 31.76
C LEU A 86 -24.69 -10.49 33.25
N GLY A 87 -24.34 -9.24 33.56
CA GLY A 87 -24.17 -8.76 34.93
C GLY A 87 -25.48 -8.38 35.62
N THR A 88 -26.55 -8.14 34.86
CA THR A 88 -27.84 -7.64 35.38
C THR A 88 -28.87 -8.71 35.68
N THR A 89 -28.61 -9.97 35.32
CA THR A 89 -29.58 -11.06 35.44
C THR A 89 -29.16 -12.07 36.51
N ASP A 90 -29.99 -12.29 37.52
CA ASP A 90 -29.76 -13.29 38.59
C ASP A 90 -29.67 -14.73 38.03
N THR A 91 -30.23 -14.96 36.85
CA THR A 91 -30.19 -16.26 36.15
C THR A 91 -28.88 -16.50 35.38
N GLY A 92 -28.02 -15.48 35.28
CA GLY A 92 -26.80 -15.51 34.47
C GLY A 92 -27.05 -15.73 32.96
N GLN A 93 -28.29 -15.59 32.50
CA GLN A 93 -28.63 -15.63 31.09
C GLN A 93 -28.93 -14.22 30.58
N PRO A 94 -28.32 -13.80 29.47
CA PRO A 94 -28.51 -12.47 28.94
C PRO A 94 -29.96 -12.34 28.45
N PRO A 95 -30.61 -11.18 28.66
CA PRO A 95 -31.95 -10.97 28.15
C PRO A 95 -31.95 -11.06 26.62
N ALA A 96 -33.03 -11.62 26.04
CA ALA A 96 -33.10 -11.94 24.61
C ALA A 96 -32.80 -10.76 23.67
N HIS A 97 -33.05 -9.52 24.11
CA HIS A 97 -32.73 -8.32 23.34
C HIS A 97 -31.21 -8.07 23.26
N ALA A 98 -30.47 -8.24 24.36
CA ALA A 98 -29.02 -8.06 24.37
C ALA A 98 -28.30 -9.09 23.49
N LEU A 99 -28.81 -10.32 23.45
CA LEU A 99 -28.32 -11.35 22.53
C LEU A 99 -28.58 -10.95 21.06
N ARG A 100 -29.77 -10.42 20.77
CA ARG A 100 -30.11 -9.95 19.41
C ARG A 100 -29.23 -8.78 18.98
N ASP A 101 -28.98 -7.82 19.87
CA ASP A 101 -28.14 -6.66 19.61
C ASP A 101 -26.69 -7.08 19.39
N PHE A 102 -26.19 -8.02 20.19
CA PHE A 102 -24.87 -8.62 20.03
C PHE A 102 -24.72 -9.32 18.67
N LEU A 103 -25.69 -10.15 18.28
CA LEU A 103 -25.68 -10.86 17.00
C LEU A 103 -25.74 -9.88 15.82
N SER A 104 -26.59 -8.84 15.88
CA SER A 104 -26.64 -7.80 14.85
C SER A 104 -25.33 -7.02 14.74
N GLY A 105 -24.70 -6.72 15.87
CA GLY A 105 -23.39 -6.08 15.90
C GLY A 105 -22.28 -6.94 15.31
N LEU A 106 -22.30 -8.25 15.55
CA LEU A 106 -21.37 -9.21 14.92
C LEU A 106 -21.58 -9.28 13.40
N GLU A 107 -22.82 -9.32 12.94
CA GLU A 107 -23.16 -9.34 11.52
C GLU A 107 -22.62 -8.09 10.81
N LYS A 108 -22.85 -6.89 11.37
CA LYS A 108 -22.29 -5.63 10.84
C LYS A 108 -20.77 -5.62 10.79
N ALA A 109 -20.11 -6.13 11.83
CA ALA A 109 -18.65 -6.22 11.87
C ALA A 109 -18.11 -7.21 10.81
N ASN A 110 -18.81 -8.33 10.62
CA ASN A 110 -18.49 -9.32 9.61
C ASN A 110 -18.67 -8.77 8.19
N ASP A 111 -19.78 -8.08 7.91
CA ASP A 111 -20.03 -7.46 6.60
C ASP A 111 -18.99 -6.39 6.26
N SER A 112 -18.60 -5.59 7.26
CA SER A 112 -17.52 -4.59 7.12
C SER A 112 -16.18 -5.27 6.84
N PHE A 113 -15.89 -6.40 7.48
CA PHE A 113 -14.68 -7.19 7.23
C PHE A 113 -14.68 -7.84 5.84
N ILE A 114 -15.82 -8.39 5.40
CA ILE A 114 -15.95 -8.98 4.06
C ILE A 114 -15.83 -7.90 2.98
N SER A 115 -16.45 -6.75 3.18
CA SER A 115 -16.41 -5.63 2.22
C SER A 115 -15.01 -5.04 2.10
N SER A 116 -14.31 -4.83 3.22
CA SER A 116 -12.90 -4.36 3.23
C SER A 116 -11.95 -5.38 2.58
N ARG A 117 -12.20 -6.69 2.73
CA ARG A 117 -11.45 -7.72 1.99
C ARG A 117 -11.76 -7.73 0.49
N ALA A 118 -13.00 -7.45 0.09
CA ALA A 118 -13.39 -7.42 -1.31
C ALA A 118 -12.74 -6.24 -2.05
N SER A 119 -12.75 -5.04 -1.45
CA SER A 119 -12.07 -3.85 -2.00
C SER A 119 -10.55 -4.03 -2.04
N SER A 120 -9.96 -4.61 -1.00
CA SER A 120 -8.53 -4.94 -0.95
C SER A 120 -8.12 -5.95 -2.03
N ARG A 121 -8.96 -6.96 -2.30
CA ARG A 121 -8.70 -7.96 -3.36
C ARG A 121 -8.75 -7.38 -4.76
N ASP A 122 -9.64 -6.44 -5.06
CA ASP A 122 -9.69 -5.79 -6.38
C ASP A 122 -8.45 -4.90 -6.60
N GLY A 123 -8.03 -4.16 -5.57
CA GLY A 123 -6.78 -3.40 -5.58
C GLY A 123 -5.56 -4.32 -5.79
N GLN A 124 -5.45 -5.40 -5.02
CA GLN A 124 -4.37 -6.38 -5.16
C GLN A 124 -4.36 -7.04 -6.55
N ARG A 125 -5.52 -7.38 -7.11
CA ARG A 125 -5.61 -7.93 -8.47
C ARG A 125 -5.08 -6.96 -9.52
N LYS A 126 -5.44 -5.68 -9.44
CA LYS A 126 -4.93 -4.65 -10.37
C LYS A 126 -3.43 -4.46 -10.24
N VAL A 127 -2.88 -4.50 -9.02
CA VAL A 127 -1.43 -4.43 -8.79
C VAL A 127 -0.73 -5.66 -9.38
N ILE A 128 -1.24 -6.87 -9.12
CA ILE A 128 -0.69 -8.12 -9.65
C ILE A 128 -0.74 -8.14 -11.19
N GLU A 129 -1.84 -7.66 -11.78
CA GLU A 129 -2.00 -7.59 -13.24
C GLU A 129 -0.98 -6.62 -13.86
N LYS A 130 -0.84 -5.41 -13.28
CA LYS A 130 0.16 -4.42 -13.73
C LYS A 130 1.58 -4.94 -13.58
N LEU A 131 1.91 -5.56 -12.44
CA LEU A 131 3.23 -6.14 -12.18
C LEU A 131 3.52 -7.27 -13.18
N SER A 132 2.59 -8.22 -13.35
CA SER A 132 2.73 -9.32 -14.30
C SER A 132 2.93 -8.83 -15.74
N LYS A 133 2.20 -7.78 -16.13
CA LYS A 133 2.37 -7.15 -17.44
C LYS A 133 3.75 -6.49 -17.58
N GLY A 134 4.18 -5.71 -16.59
CA GLY A 134 5.50 -5.07 -16.55
C GLY A 134 6.64 -6.09 -16.66
N THR A 135 6.61 -7.15 -15.86
CA THR A 135 7.61 -8.24 -15.91
C THR A 135 7.66 -8.88 -17.30
N LYS A 136 6.50 -9.16 -17.93
CA LYS A 136 6.44 -9.74 -19.28
C LYS A 136 7.01 -8.80 -20.35
N ASP A 137 6.75 -7.50 -20.24
CA ASP A 137 7.26 -6.51 -21.18
C ASP A 137 8.77 -6.34 -21.05
N ILE A 138 9.33 -6.32 -19.83
CA ILE A 138 10.78 -6.29 -19.61
C ILE A 138 11.46 -7.55 -20.15
N MET A 139 10.89 -8.74 -19.89
CA MET A 139 11.44 -9.98 -20.44
C MET A 139 11.39 -10.01 -21.98
N ARG A 140 10.40 -9.35 -22.59
CA ARG A 140 10.36 -9.19 -24.05
C ARG A 140 11.47 -8.27 -24.55
N LEU A 141 11.77 -7.18 -23.84
CA LEU A 141 12.90 -6.28 -24.15
C LEU A 141 14.24 -6.99 -24.02
N TYR A 142 14.40 -7.79 -22.96
CA TYR A 142 15.59 -8.61 -22.74
C TYR A 142 15.85 -9.57 -23.91
N ARG A 143 14.83 -10.31 -24.36
CA ARG A 143 14.92 -11.21 -25.52
C ARG A 143 15.22 -10.49 -26.84
N LYS A 144 14.87 -9.20 -26.96
CA LYS A 144 15.24 -8.35 -28.09
C LYS A 144 16.67 -7.81 -28.00
N GLY A 145 17.33 -7.95 -26.85
CA GLY A 145 18.68 -7.42 -26.61
C GLY A 145 18.71 -5.93 -26.24
N ASP A 146 17.58 -5.31 -25.92
CA ASP A 146 17.51 -3.90 -25.52
C ASP A 146 17.83 -3.74 -24.02
N THR A 147 19.13 -3.76 -23.72
CA THR A 147 19.68 -3.74 -22.36
C THR A 147 19.33 -2.48 -21.59
N LYS A 148 19.34 -1.31 -22.25
CA LYS A 148 18.98 -0.03 -21.63
C LYS A 148 17.52 0.02 -21.25
N ALA A 149 16.62 -0.44 -22.12
CA ALA A 149 15.20 -0.49 -21.80
C ALA A 149 14.88 -1.51 -20.69
N VAL A 150 15.63 -2.62 -20.60
CA VAL A 150 15.51 -3.57 -19.47
C VAL A 150 15.88 -2.90 -18.17
N ILE A 151 17.03 -2.22 -18.09
CA ILE A 151 17.48 -1.53 -16.88
C ILE A 151 16.44 -0.48 -16.46
N ALA A 152 16.02 0.39 -17.37
CA ALA A 152 15.01 1.42 -17.09
C ALA A 152 13.66 0.83 -16.63
N GLY A 153 13.23 -0.29 -17.24
CA GLY A 153 12.01 -0.98 -16.84
C GLY A 153 12.09 -1.61 -15.45
N CYS A 154 13.24 -2.18 -15.10
CA CYS A 154 13.50 -2.71 -13.77
C CYS A 154 13.56 -1.59 -12.72
N ASP A 155 14.25 -0.47 -13.00
CA ASP A 155 14.31 0.68 -12.09
C ASP A 155 12.90 1.24 -11.81
N PHE A 156 12.06 1.30 -12.85
CA PHE A 156 10.65 1.69 -12.72
C PHE A 156 9.87 0.72 -11.82
N LEU A 157 9.98 -0.60 -12.05
CA LEU A 157 9.31 -1.59 -11.20
C LEU A 157 9.78 -1.53 -9.75
N GLN A 158 11.08 -1.34 -9.51
CA GLN A 158 11.63 -1.23 -8.16
C GLN A 158 11.12 0.03 -7.45
N THR A 159 11.03 1.15 -8.17
CA THR A 159 10.52 2.42 -7.63
C THR A 159 9.04 2.32 -7.29
N GLU A 160 8.24 1.70 -8.17
CA GLU A 160 6.78 1.63 -8.04
C GLU A 160 6.34 0.56 -7.02
N TYR A 161 6.99 -0.61 -7.00
CA TYR A 161 6.54 -1.79 -6.25
C TYR A 161 7.52 -2.28 -5.18
N GLY A 162 8.73 -1.70 -5.12
CA GLY A 162 9.78 -2.13 -4.20
C GLY A 162 10.61 -3.32 -4.71
N PRO A 163 11.65 -3.73 -3.95
CA PRO A 163 12.56 -4.81 -4.35
C PRO A 163 11.89 -6.19 -4.42
N ASP A 164 10.82 -6.42 -3.66
CA ASP A 164 10.08 -7.69 -3.64
C ASP A 164 9.30 -7.96 -4.95
N ALA A 165 9.21 -6.97 -5.84
CA ALA A 165 8.60 -7.10 -7.15
C ALA A 165 9.44 -7.93 -8.15
N PHE A 166 10.70 -8.20 -7.81
CA PHE A 166 11.64 -8.86 -8.69
C PHE A 166 11.51 -10.37 -8.58
N THR A 167 11.13 -11.00 -9.71
CA THR A 167 11.28 -12.43 -9.86
C THR A 167 12.75 -12.79 -10.09
N ILE A 168 13.10 -14.05 -9.87
CA ILE A 168 14.45 -14.57 -10.10
C ILE A 168 14.88 -14.31 -11.54
N ASP A 169 14.01 -14.60 -12.51
CA ASP A 169 14.22 -14.36 -13.94
C ASP A 169 14.50 -12.89 -14.26
N LEU A 170 13.72 -11.99 -13.66
CA LEU A 170 13.87 -10.55 -13.87
C LEU A 170 15.19 -10.05 -13.29
N THR A 171 15.59 -10.60 -12.13
CA THR A 171 16.86 -10.29 -11.48
C THR A 171 18.04 -10.75 -12.35
N ALA A 172 17.95 -11.95 -12.91
CA ALA A 172 18.96 -12.48 -13.84
C ALA A 172 19.05 -11.64 -15.12
N ALA A 173 17.92 -11.30 -15.72
CA ALA A 173 17.85 -10.44 -16.91
C ALA A 173 18.45 -9.05 -16.66
N LEU A 174 18.18 -8.46 -15.48
CA LEU A 174 18.78 -7.19 -15.07
C LEU A 174 20.30 -7.32 -14.91
N ALA A 175 20.78 -8.34 -14.18
CA ALA A 175 22.21 -8.56 -13.98
C ALA A 175 22.97 -8.70 -15.31
N LEU A 176 22.43 -9.47 -16.25
CA LEU A 176 23.00 -9.64 -17.59
C LEU A 176 22.98 -8.34 -18.40
N SER A 177 21.94 -7.53 -18.26
CA SER A 177 21.84 -6.24 -18.94
C SER A 177 22.82 -5.21 -18.37
N LEU A 178 23.00 -5.18 -17.04
CA LEU A 178 23.98 -4.34 -16.36
C LEU A 178 25.41 -4.69 -16.78
N ALA A 179 25.74 -5.98 -16.87
CA ALA A 179 27.06 -6.42 -17.33
C ALA A 179 27.35 -5.94 -18.76
N ARG A 180 26.37 -6.00 -19.66
CA ARG A 180 26.51 -5.53 -21.05
C ARG A 180 26.70 -4.01 -21.15
N GLU A 181 26.13 -3.24 -20.24
CA GLU A 181 26.33 -1.78 -20.15
C GLU A 181 27.62 -1.41 -19.37
N GLY A 182 28.44 -2.38 -18.98
CA GLY A 182 29.71 -2.15 -18.27
C GLY A 182 29.57 -1.94 -16.76
N ARG A 183 28.37 -2.07 -16.19
CA ARG A 183 28.10 -1.95 -14.73
C ARG A 183 28.39 -3.27 -14.01
N MET A 184 29.64 -3.70 -14.10
CA MET A 184 30.03 -5.08 -13.78
C MET A 184 29.91 -5.46 -12.30
N GLN A 185 30.18 -4.52 -11.38
CA GLN A 185 30.05 -4.77 -9.94
C GLN A 185 28.60 -5.03 -9.52
N GLU A 186 27.67 -4.22 -10.04
CA GLU A 186 26.23 -4.37 -9.78
C GLU A 186 25.69 -5.66 -10.39
N ALA A 187 26.12 -5.98 -11.61
CA ALA A 187 25.78 -7.23 -12.28
C ALA A 187 26.20 -8.47 -11.46
N ILE A 188 27.40 -8.44 -10.87
CA ILE A 188 27.88 -9.53 -10.00
C ILE A 188 27.02 -9.65 -8.74
N ALA A 189 26.73 -8.54 -8.08
CA ALA A 189 25.94 -8.54 -6.83
C ALA A 189 24.53 -9.11 -7.04
N LEU A 190 23.83 -8.66 -8.08
CA LEU A 190 22.51 -9.17 -8.44
C LEU A 190 22.56 -10.60 -8.98
N GLY A 191 23.59 -10.90 -9.78
CA GLY A 191 23.81 -12.23 -10.35
C GLY A 191 24.02 -13.30 -9.28
N ASP A 192 24.82 -13.04 -8.24
CA ASP A 192 25.07 -14.01 -7.16
C ASP A 192 23.77 -14.40 -6.42
N ALA A 193 22.85 -13.45 -6.24
CA ALA A 193 21.55 -13.71 -5.63
C ALA A 193 20.66 -14.58 -6.54
N ALA A 194 20.60 -14.25 -7.84
CA ALA A 194 19.84 -15.01 -8.83
C ALA A 194 20.40 -16.44 -9.01
N ALA A 195 21.72 -16.58 -9.15
CA ALA A 195 22.41 -17.85 -9.38
C ALA A 195 22.19 -18.88 -8.26
N LYS A 196 22.01 -18.42 -7.01
CA LYS A 196 21.66 -19.31 -5.88
C LYS A 196 20.22 -19.81 -5.94
N ALA A 197 19.33 -19.08 -6.60
CA ALA A 197 17.91 -19.35 -6.64
C ALA A 197 17.47 -20.08 -7.93
N ILE A 198 18.20 -19.89 -9.03
CA ILE A 198 18.00 -20.61 -10.29
C ILE A 198 18.37 -22.09 -10.08
N LYS A 199 17.39 -22.99 -10.26
CA LYS A 199 17.63 -24.44 -10.31
C LYS A 199 17.99 -24.86 -11.74
N GLU A 200 18.53 -26.07 -11.89
CA GLU A 200 19.16 -26.63 -13.11
C GLU A 200 18.35 -26.60 -14.43
N ALA A 201 17.12 -26.09 -14.48
CA ALA A 201 16.21 -26.22 -15.63
C ALA A 201 15.85 -24.89 -16.35
N ASP A 202 16.53 -23.78 -16.09
CA ASP A 202 16.07 -22.44 -16.50
C ASP A 202 16.86 -21.76 -17.62
N GLU A 203 16.25 -20.72 -18.23
CA GLU A 203 16.78 -19.85 -19.32
C GLU A 203 18.12 -19.16 -18.95
N PHE A 204 18.54 -19.25 -17.68
CA PHE A 204 19.70 -18.60 -17.07
C PHE A 204 20.68 -19.57 -16.40
N CYS A 205 20.74 -20.84 -16.84
CA CYS A 205 21.61 -21.85 -16.23
C CYS A 205 23.12 -21.54 -16.34
N ASP A 206 23.53 -20.69 -17.29
CA ASP A 206 24.92 -20.25 -17.48
C ASP A 206 25.33 -19.08 -16.56
N MET A 207 24.41 -18.58 -15.73
CA MET A 207 24.65 -17.43 -14.87
C MET A 207 25.84 -17.59 -13.90
N PRO A 208 26.04 -18.74 -13.22
CA PRO A 208 27.19 -18.93 -12.34
C PRO A 208 28.54 -18.80 -13.07
N ASP A 209 28.62 -19.34 -14.29
CA ASP A 209 29.84 -19.27 -15.12
C ASP A 209 30.11 -17.84 -15.56
N ARG A 210 29.08 -17.11 -16.00
CA ARG A 210 29.20 -15.68 -16.34
C ARG A 210 29.65 -14.85 -15.16
N ILE A 211 29.09 -15.07 -13.96
CA ILE A 211 29.52 -14.34 -12.75
C ILE A 211 30.98 -14.63 -12.43
N LYS A 212 31.42 -15.88 -12.60
CA LYS A 212 32.83 -16.25 -12.42
C LYS A 212 33.73 -15.52 -13.41
N GLU A 213 33.36 -15.47 -14.69
CA GLU A 213 34.05 -14.68 -15.71
C GLU A 213 34.07 -13.19 -15.36
N TRP A 214 32.95 -12.65 -14.88
CA TRP A 214 32.86 -11.24 -14.52
C TRP A 214 33.74 -10.89 -13.32
N LYS A 215 33.78 -11.76 -12.31
CA LYS A 215 34.66 -11.61 -11.15
C LYS A 215 36.14 -11.68 -11.55
N ALA A 216 36.49 -12.53 -12.51
CA ALA A 216 37.85 -12.61 -13.06
C ALA A 216 38.21 -11.38 -13.89
N ALA A 217 37.27 -10.84 -14.69
CA ALA A 217 37.47 -9.62 -15.47
C ALA A 217 37.59 -8.37 -14.59
N LEU A 218 36.84 -8.31 -13.47
CA LEU A 218 36.91 -7.22 -12.51
C LEU A 218 38.19 -7.26 -11.66
N ASN A 219 38.71 -8.47 -11.43
CA ASN A 219 39.94 -8.72 -10.70
C ASN A 219 40.92 -9.50 -11.58
N PRO A 220 41.53 -8.88 -12.61
CA PRO A 220 42.62 -9.50 -13.37
C PRO A 220 43.82 -9.87 -12.46
N GLU A 221 43.81 -9.37 -11.22
CA GLU A 221 44.85 -9.48 -10.20
C GLU A 221 44.93 -10.82 -9.46
N GLN A 222 44.19 -11.87 -9.85
CA GLN A 222 44.56 -13.23 -9.41
C GLN A 222 45.92 -13.69 -9.97
N ASP A 223 46.54 -12.90 -10.86
CA ASP A 223 47.92 -13.05 -11.34
C ASP A 223 48.88 -11.93 -10.87
N MET A 224 48.52 -11.15 -9.84
CA MET A 224 49.36 -10.08 -9.30
C MET A 224 50.06 -10.54 -8.02
N SER A 225 51.10 -11.36 -8.13
CA SER A 225 51.91 -11.79 -6.98
C SER A 225 52.88 -10.72 -6.45
N GLY A 226 52.85 -9.48 -7.00
CA GLY A 226 53.85 -8.44 -6.72
C GLY A 226 53.38 -7.19 -5.95
N GLU A 227 52.06 -6.93 -5.83
CA GLU A 227 51.60 -5.71 -5.15
C GLU A 227 51.56 -5.88 -3.62
N PRO A 228 52.08 -4.91 -2.82
CA PRO A 228 52.03 -4.95 -1.37
C PRO A 228 50.62 -5.13 -0.82
N ILE A 229 50.49 -5.96 0.22
CA ILE A 229 49.19 -6.32 0.83
C ILE A 229 48.41 -5.08 1.28
N GLU A 230 49.09 -4.07 1.82
CA GLU A 230 48.48 -2.82 2.28
C GLU A 230 47.83 -2.03 1.14
N GLN A 231 48.43 -2.03 -0.05
CA GLN A 231 47.93 -1.29 -1.20
C GLN A 231 46.66 -1.93 -1.78
N ARG A 232 46.57 -3.27 -1.77
CA ARG A 232 45.32 -3.98 -2.11
C ARG A 232 44.20 -3.70 -1.11
N ARG A 233 44.54 -3.67 0.19
CA ARG A 233 43.59 -3.35 1.25
C ARG A 233 43.04 -1.94 1.06
N LEU A 234 43.91 -0.96 0.80
CA LEU A 234 43.51 0.42 0.52
C LEU A 234 42.54 0.49 -0.67
N ARG A 235 42.87 -0.13 -1.81
CA ARG A 235 41.98 -0.12 -2.99
C ARG A 235 40.59 -0.65 -2.66
N LYS A 236 40.50 -1.73 -1.89
CA LYS A 236 39.22 -2.31 -1.47
C LYS A 236 38.42 -1.33 -0.59
N ILE A 237 39.07 -0.69 0.37
CA ILE A 237 38.44 0.32 1.25
C ILE A 237 37.92 1.50 0.42
N LEU A 238 38.74 2.04 -0.49
CA LEU A 238 38.36 3.17 -1.34
C LEU A 238 37.18 2.83 -2.27
N ALA A 239 37.20 1.67 -2.92
CA ALA A 239 36.11 1.24 -3.79
C ALA A 239 34.79 1.04 -3.02
N GLN A 240 34.86 0.48 -1.81
CA GLN A 240 33.69 0.32 -0.95
C GLN A 240 33.14 1.68 -0.48
N ALA A 241 34.01 2.62 -0.09
CA ALA A 241 33.60 3.95 0.33
C ALA A 241 32.94 4.73 -0.82
N GLU A 242 33.47 4.63 -2.04
CA GLU A 242 32.88 5.25 -3.24
C GLU A 242 31.51 4.66 -3.57
N SER A 243 31.35 3.33 -3.46
CA SER A 243 30.05 2.67 -3.62
C SER A 243 29.03 3.12 -2.57
N LEU A 244 29.43 3.25 -1.30
CA LEU A 244 28.53 3.71 -0.22
C LEU A 244 28.12 5.18 -0.45
N SER A 245 29.06 6.01 -0.90
CA SER A 245 28.80 7.42 -1.21
C SER A 245 27.84 7.57 -2.39
N GLY A 246 27.98 6.75 -3.44
CA GLY A 246 27.05 6.71 -4.57
C GLY A 246 25.62 6.30 -4.19
N GLN A 247 25.44 5.60 -3.05
CA GLN A 247 24.13 5.23 -2.51
C GLN A 247 23.56 6.27 -1.54
N GLY A 248 24.29 7.35 -1.26
CA GLY A 248 23.93 8.36 -0.26
C GLY A 248 24.23 7.94 1.19
N GLU A 249 24.94 6.83 1.42
CA GLU A 249 25.35 6.37 2.75
C GLU A 249 26.68 7.00 3.22
N PHE A 250 26.77 8.32 3.14
CA PHE A 250 28.01 9.08 3.38
C PHE A 250 28.64 8.83 4.77
N ASP A 251 27.81 8.70 5.81
CA ASP A 251 28.31 8.45 7.17
C ASP A 251 29.02 7.09 7.26
N ARG A 252 28.51 6.05 6.60
CA ARG A 252 29.15 4.72 6.55
C ARG A 252 30.41 4.73 5.70
N ALA A 253 30.40 5.46 4.57
CA ALA A 253 31.60 5.63 3.75
C ALA A 253 32.73 6.28 4.55
N ARG A 254 32.40 7.33 5.31
CA ARG A 254 33.31 8.04 6.21
C ARG A 254 33.84 7.16 7.34
N GLU A 255 32.95 6.43 8.03
CA GLU A 255 33.35 5.47 9.08
C GLU A 255 34.31 4.41 8.55
N LEU A 256 34.04 3.87 7.35
CA LEU A 256 34.90 2.88 6.69
C LEU A 256 36.29 3.45 6.38
N LEU A 257 36.37 4.69 5.89
CA LEU A 257 37.64 5.35 5.60
C LEU A 257 38.45 5.65 6.88
N ILE A 258 37.79 6.10 7.96
CA ILE A 258 38.42 6.32 9.26
C ILE A 258 38.98 5.00 9.82
N ALA A 259 38.19 3.93 9.78
CA ALA A 259 38.66 2.61 10.21
C ALA A 259 39.86 2.13 9.37
N GLY A 260 39.84 2.36 8.06
CA GLY A 260 40.96 2.07 7.18
C GLY A 260 42.22 2.88 7.50
N ARG A 261 42.05 4.13 7.93
CA ARG A 261 43.13 5.03 8.34
C ARG A 261 43.86 4.50 9.58
N ASP A 262 43.12 4.00 10.57
CA ASP A 262 43.70 3.45 11.81
C ASP A 262 44.48 2.14 11.57
N GLU A 263 44.18 1.44 10.49
CA GLU A 263 44.79 0.15 10.14
C GLU A 263 46.07 0.27 9.30
N LEU A 264 46.24 1.36 8.56
CA LEU A 264 47.38 1.59 7.66
C LEU A 264 48.43 2.48 8.33
N LYS A 265 49.72 2.20 8.07
CA LYS A 265 50.84 2.93 8.71
C LYS A 265 51.71 3.72 7.74
N ASP A 266 51.55 3.49 6.44
CA ASP A 266 52.31 4.16 5.40
C ASP A 266 51.71 5.55 5.08
N ASP A 267 52.54 6.59 5.14
CA ASP A 267 52.12 7.98 4.94
C ASP A 267 51.50 8.24 3.55
N ALA A 268 51.98 7.54 2.51
CA ALA A 268 51.45 7.70 1.15
C ALA A 268 50.07 7.05 1.00
N LEU A 269 49.79 5.96 1.74
CA LEU A 269 48.47 5.35 1.81
C LEU A 269 47.50 6.20 2.64
N LEU A 270 47.96 6.75 3.77
CA LEU A 270 47.17 7.65 4.61
C LEU A 270 46.72 8.90 3.84
N TYR A 271 47.60 9.49 3.02
CA TYR A 271 47.25 10.61 2.16
C TYR A 271 46.10 10.30 1.19
N GLN A 272 46.04 9.09 0.64
CA GLN A 272 44.95 8.67 -0.24
C GLN A 272 43.62 8.53 0.49
N ILE A 273 43.64 8.04 1.74
CA ILE A 273 42.43 7.99 2.58
C ILE A 273 41.96 9.39 2.93
N ASP A 274 42.86 10.29 3.33
CA ASP A 274 42.51 11.66 3.68
C ASP A 274 41.89 12.39 2.47
N LYS A 275 42.43 12.19 1.26
CA LYS A 275 41.84 12.71 0.01
C LYS A 275 40.46 12.11 -0.29
N ALA A 276 40.27 10.83 0.00
CA ALA A 276 38.98 10.18 -0.19
C ALA A 276 37.93 10.70 0.82
N LEU A 277 38.33 10.96 2.08
CA LEU A 277 37.46 11.59 3.08
C LEU A 277 37.00 12.98 2.63
N GLU A 278 37.90 13.81 2.11
CA GLU A 278 37.54 15.13 1.55
C GLU A 278 36.52 15.00 0.42
N LYS A 279 36.72 14.06 -0.52
CA LYS A 279 35.78 13.79 -1.61
C LYS A 279 34.39 13.34 -1.09
N VAL A 280 34.34 12.49 -0.06
CA VAL A 280 33.06 12.02 0.51
C VAL A 280 32.28 13.17 1.15
N GLU A 281 32.95 14.08 1.87
CA GLU A 281 32.27 15.26 2.45
C GLU A 281 31.82 16.24 1.36
N GLU A 282 32.62 16.49 0.31
CA GLU A 282 32.20 17.32 -0.83
C GLU A 282 30.95 16.73 -1.53
N GLN A 283 30.93 15.41 -1.76
CA GLN A 283 29.78 14.73 -2.34
C GLN A 283 28.54 14.80 -1.43
N ARG A 284 28.74 14.70 -0.12
CA ARG A 284 27.67 14.82 0.87
C ARG A 284 27.08 16.23 0.87
N GLU A 285 27.91 17.26 0.88
CA GLU A 285 27.48 18.65 0.82
C GLU A 285 26.66 18.91 -0.45
N GLY A 286 27.16 18.51 -1.62
CA GLY A 286 26.42 18.63 -2.88
C GLY A 286 25.08 17.89 -2.88
N PHE A 287 25.03 16.68 -2.32
CA PHE A 287 23.79 15.93 -2.17
C PHE A 287 22.78 16.62 -1.23
N LEU A 288 23.25 17.19 -0.12
CA LEU A 288 22.41 17.92 0.82
C LEU A 288 21.88 19.21 0.20
N GLU A 289 22.70 19.97 -0.53
CA GLU A 289 22.29 21.17 -1.25
C GLU A 289 21.20 20.87 -2.29
N GLU A 290 21.39 19.83 -3.11
CA GLU A 290 20.38 19.40 -4.08
C GLU A 290 19.06 19.03 -3.39
N ARG A 291 19.14 18.27 -2.29
CA ARG A 291 17.98 17.82 -1.54
C ARG A 291 17.25 18.99 -0.86
N ILE A 292 17.98 19.96 -0.32
CA ILE A 292 17.41 21.20 0.24
C ILE A 292 16.73 22.00 -0.88
N ALA A 293 17.36 22.15 -2.05
CA ALA A 293 16.77 22.86 -3.18
C ALA A 293 15.46 22.19 -3.66
N LEU A 294 15.42 20.86 -3.69
CA LEU A 294 14.21 20.10 -4.02
C LEU A 294 13.11 20.29 -2.96
N ILE A 295 13.45 20.26 -1.67
CA ILE A 295 12.48 20.50 -0.57
C ILE A 295 11.94 21.94 -0.64
N SER A 296 12.80 22.94 -0.84
CA SER A 296 12.40 24.34 -0.96
C SER A 296 11.48 24.57 -2.15
N LYS A 297 11.86 24.09 -3.34
CA LYS A 297 11.04 24.18 -4.55
C LYS A 297 9.69 23.48 -4.38
N ARG A 298 9.67 22.33 -3.69
CA ARG A 298 8.43 21.63 -3.36
C ARG A 298 7.55 22.48 -2.44
N GLY A 299 8.14 23.07 -1.39
CA GLY A 299 7.45 23.96 -0.45
C GLY A 299 6.82 25.16 -1.16
N GLU A 300 7.54 25.78 -2.11
CA GLU A 300 7.04 26.87 -2.95
C GLU A 300 5.82 26.45 -3.78
N ILE A 301 5.90 25.29 -4.45
CA ILE A 301 4.78 24.75 -5.25
C ILE A 301 3.54 24.51 -4.38
N ILE A 302 3.71 23.97 -3.16
CA ILE A 302 2.63 23.73 -2.21
C ILE A 302 2.04 25.06 -1.70
N ALA A 303 2.89 26.04 -1.40
CA ALA A 303 2.46 27.36 -0.97
C ALA A 303 1.67 28.10 -2.06
N GLU A 304 2.14 28.07 -3.31
CA GLU A 304 1.42 28.62 -4.48
C GLU A 304 0.07 27.93 -4.68
N ALA A 305 0.02 26.59 -4.55
CA ALA A 305 -1.24 25.85 -4.64
C ALA A 305 -2.23 26.26 -3.56
N ARG A 306 -1.79 26.51 -2.33
CA ARG A 306 -2.65 27.04 -1.25
C ARG A 306 -3.15 28.45 -1.53
N ASP A 307 -2.32 29.32 -2.09
CA ASP A 307 -2.73 30.66 -2.52
C ASP A 307 -3.79 30.58 -3.63
N LEU A 308 -3.62 29.69 -4.61
CA LEU A 308 -4.62 29.42 -5.65
C LEU A 308 -5.96 28.91 -5.07
N ILE A 309 -5.92 27.98 -4.10
CA ILE A 309 -7.11 27.51 -3.38
C ILE A 309 -7.79 28.68 -2.63
N SER A 310 -7.01 29.54 -1.98
CA SER A 310 -7.53 30.71 -1.26
C SER A 310 -8.19 31.74 -2.17
N ARG A 311 -7.79 31.79 -3.44
CA ARG A 311 -8.38 32.63 -4.50
C ARG A 311 -9.53 31.96 -5.23
N GLU A 312 -10.06 30.85 -4.71
CA GLU A 312 -11.13 30.05 -5.32
C GLU A 312 -10.77 29.48 -6.72
N MET A 313 -9.47 29.23 -6.96
CA MET A 313 -8.92 28.64 -8.19
C MET A 313 -8.39 27.20 -7.97
N PRO A 314 -9.19 26.26 -7.44
CA PRO A 314 -8.71 24.93 -7.04
C PRO A 314 -8.28 24.03 -8.20
N ASP A 315 -8.80 24.24 -9.42
CA ASP A 315 -8.38 23.46 -10.61
C ASP A 315 -6.93 23.77 -10.98
N GLU A 316 -6.54 25.04 -10.90
CA GLU A 316 -5.17 25.49 -11.16
C GLU A 316 -4.23 25.02 -10.05
N ALA A 317 -4.70 25.01 -8.80
CA ALA A 317 -3.96 24.43 -7.69
C ALA A 317 -3.65 22.93 -7.92
N LEU A 318 -4.64 22.15 -8.36
CA LEU A 318 -4.44 20.74 -8.71
C LEU A 318 -3.47 20.55 -9.87
N ALA A 319 -3.56 21.40 -10.90
CA ALA A 319 -2.61 21.37 -12.02
C ALA A 319 -1.19 21.70 -11.55
N ARG A 320 -1.04 22.65 -10.63
CA ARG A 320 0.26 23.10 -10.09
C ARG A 320 0.96 22.02 -9.28
N ILE A 321 0.23 21.23 -8.49
CA ILE A 321 0.79 20.15 -7.66
C ILE A 321 0.95 18.81 -8.38
N LYS A 322 0.33 18.63 -9.56
CA LYS A 322 0.37 17.39 -10.34
C LYS A 322 1.79 16.81 -10.56
N PRO A 323 2.83 17.62 -10.84
CA PRO A 323 4.19 17.09 -11.00
C PRO A 323 4.74 16.42 -9.73
N LEU A 324 4.30 16.85 -8.54
CA LEU A 324 4.75 16.28 -7.26
C LEU A 324 4.13 14.92 -6.95
N ASP A 325 2.95 14.63 -7.53
CA ASP A 325 2.19 13.39 -7.31
C ASP A 325 2.78 12.19 -8.09
N SER A 326 3.69 12.45 -9.03
CA SER A 326 4.26 11.45 -9.95
C SER A 326 5.52 10.77 -9.41
N GLY A 327 6.02 11.21 -8.24
CA GLY A 327 7.40 10.96 -7.82
C GLY A 327 7.70 9.66 -7.07
N GLY A 328 6.75 8.74 -6.87
CA GLY A 328 6.95 7.43 -6.20
C GLY A 328 7.45 7.47 -4.74
N ALA A 329 7.87 8.62 -4.24
CA ALA A 329 8.40 8.80 -2.90
C ALA A 329 7.28 8.72 -1.84
N GLN A 330 7.69 8.51 -0.58
CA GLN A 330 6.79 8.43 0.56
C GLN A 330 5.68 9.49 0.54
N PRO A 331 4.48 9.13 0.99
CA PRO A 331 3.33 10.00 0.91
C PRO A 331 3.49 11.24 1.78
N ASP A 332 3.68 12.37 1.13
CA ASP A 332 3.70 13.66 1.80
C ASP A 332 2.30 14.03 2.26
N LEU A 333 2.17 14.13 3.58
CA LEU A 333 0.93 14.47 4.27
C LEU A 333 0.46 15.88 3.89
N GLU A 334 1.38 16.82 3.67
CA GLU A 334 1.05 18.20 3.35
C GLU A 334 0.47 18.32 1.94
N LEU A 335 1.12 17.70 0.97
CA LEU A 335 0.64 17.61 -0.42
C LEU A 335 -0.75 16.95 -0.48
N ARG A 336 -0.96 15.86 0.27
CA ARG A 336 -2.26 15.18 0.34
C ARG A 336 -3.35 16.09 0.92
N ALA A 337 -3.04 16.85 1.97
CA ALA A 337 -3.98 17.78 2.58
C ALA A 337 -4.40 18.88 1.59
N VAL A 338 -3.43 19.50 0.89
CA VAL A 338 -3.70 20.54 -0.11
C VAL A 338 -4.51 20.00 -1.29
N LYS A 339 -4.17 18.79 -1.76
CA LYS A 339 -4.94 18.10 -2.81
C LYS A 339 -6.38 17.82 -2.39
N ALA A 340 -6.58 17.30 -1.17
CA ALA A 340 -7.90 17.02 -0.64
C ALA A 340 -8.73 18.31 -0.49
N GLU A 341 -8.12 19.39 0.01
CA GLU A 341 -8.76 20.70 0.13
C GLU A 341 -9.21 21.26 -1.22
N ALA A 342 -8.34 21.23 -2.24
CA ALA A 342 -8.69 21.67 -3.59
C ALA A 342 -9.85 20.85 -4.18
N ILE A 343 -9.82 19.52 -4.01
CA ILE A 343 -10.90 18.63 -4.47
C ILE A 343 -12.23 18.96 -3.79
N GLU A 344 -12.23 19.16 -2.46
CA GLU A 344 -13.47 19.50 -1.74
C GLU A 344 -14.03 20.87 -2.17
N GLN A 345 -13.17 21.85 -2.47
CA GLN A 345 -13.64 23.13 -3.02
C GLN A 345 -14.27 22.97 -4.42
N ILE A 346 -13.65 22.19 -5.32
CA ILE A 346 -14.22 21.89 -6.66
C ILE A 346 -15.59 21.24 -6.50
N ILE A 347 -15.68 20.22 -5.65
CA ILE A 347 -16.93 19.49 -5.37
C ILE A 347 -18.00 20.45 -4.82
N SER A 348 -17.64 21.31 -3.87
CA SER A 348 -18.56 22.30 -3.31
C SER A 348 -19.10 23.25 -4.37
N ARG A 349 -18.22 23.80 -5.22
CA ARG A 349 -18.54 24.73 -6.30
C ARG A 349 -19.48 24.11 -7.33
N GLU A 350 -19.16 22.91 -7.83
CA GLU A 350 -19.98 22.20 -8.82
C GLU A 350 -21.31 21.69 -8.23
N ARG A 351 -21.32 21.27 -6.95
CA ARG A 351 -22.58 20.91 -6.26
C ARG A 351 -23.51 22.11 -6.15
N ASN A 352 -22.99 23.29 -5.81
CA ASN A 352 -23.79 24.53 -5.75
C ASN A 352 -24.30 24.95 -7.14
N ARG A 353 -23.50 24.74 -8.19
CA ARG A 353 -23.96 24.91 -9.58
C ARG A 353 -25.10 23.96 -9.93
N ALA A 354 -24.98 22.67 -9.60
CA ALA A 354 -26.03 21.68 -9.81
C ALA A 354 -27.32 22.02 -9.03
N ALA A 355 -27.19 22.52 -7.80
CA ALA A 355 -28.32 22.97 -6.99
C ALA A 355 -29.06 24.16 -7.63
N ARG A 356 -28.34 25.13 -8.21
CA ARG A 356 -28.95 26.25 -8.96
C ARG A 356 -29.75 25.77 -10.18
N LEU A 357 -29.21 24.83 -10.95
CA LEU A 357 -29.93 24.22 -12.08
C LEU A 357 -31.21 23.50 -11.61
N PHE A 358 -31.12 22.79 -10.48
CA PHE A 358 -32.27 22.11 -9.89
C PHE A 358 -33.37 23.09 -9.46
N LEU A 359 -33.01 24.19 -8.79
CA LEU A 359 -33.98 25.22 -8.39
C LEU A 359 -34.64 25.90 -9.59
N GLN A 360 -33.87 26.29 -10.61
CA GLN A 360 -34.40 26.85 -11.85
C GLN A 360 -35.38 25.89 -12.54
N ALA A 361 -35.12 24.58 -12.49
CA ALA A 361 -36.04 23.59 -13.03
C ALA A 361 -37.40 23.63 -12.31
N LYS A 362 -37.39 23.78 -10.97
CA LYS A 362 -38.63 23.86 -10.18
C LYS A 362 -39.43 25.13 -10.46
N GLU A 363 -38.76 26.23 -10.75
CA GLU A 363 -39.40 27.52 -11.07
C GLU A 363 -39.96 27.58 -12.50
N THR A 364 -39.41 26.78 -13.41
CA THR A 364 -39.81 26.80 -14.82
C THR A 364 -41.13 26.05 -15.03
N GLY A 365 -42.10 26.69 -15.71
CA GLY A 365 -43.39 26.08 -16.06
C GLY A 365 -43.35 25.12 -17.26
N ASP A 366 -42.41 25.31 -18.19
CA ASP A 366 -42.23 24.44 -19.36
C ASP A 366 -41.59 23.10 -18.98
N ALA A 367 -42.28 22.00 -19.30
CA ALA A 367 -41.86 20.64 -18.97
C ALA A 367 -40.56 20.24 -19.67
N ALA A 368 -40.36 20.64 -20.92
CA ALA A 368 -39.17 20.28 -21.69
C ALA A 368 -37.91 20.96 -21.13
N THR A 369 -38.01 22.27 -20.85
CA THR A 369 -36.93 23.03 -20.21
C THR A 369 -36.63 22.49 -18.81
N ARG A 370 -37.66 22.18 -18.03
CA ARG A 370 -37.51 21.55 -16.70
C ARG A 370 -36.72 20.24 -16.78
N GLU A 371 -37.06 19.33 -17.70
CA GLU A 371 -36.34 18.07 -17.88
C GLU A 371 -34.86 18.29 -18.25
N LYS A 372 -34.58 19.22 -19.17
CA LYS A 372 -33.20 19.55 -19.59
C LYS A 372 -32.35 20.05 -18.42
N LEU A 373 -32.90 20.93 -17.58
CA LEU A 373 -32.23 21.46 -16.40
C LEU A 373 -31.95 20.36 -15.36
N LEU A 374 -32.92 19.48 -15.09
CA LEU A 374 -32.72 18.35 -14.17
C LEU A 374 -31.67 17.36 -14.68
N ARG A 375 -31.69 17.01 -15.96
CA ARG A 375 -30.65 16.15 -16.58
C ARG A 375 -29.26 16.77 -16.45
N SER A 376 -29.15 18.09 -16.64
CA SER A 376 -27.89 18.81 -16.50
C SER A 376 -27.40 18.78 -15.05
N SER A 377 -28.29 19.07 -14.08
CA SER A 377 -27.99 18.97 -12.64
C SER A 377 -27.51 17.57 -12.25
N TYR A 378 -28.22 16.52 -12.68
CA TYR A 378 -27.84 15.13 -12.44
C TYR A 378 -26.49 14.78 -13.05
N GLY A 379 -26.24 15.19 -14.30
CA GLY A 379 -24.99 14.96 -15.01
C GLY A 379 -23.78 15.57 -14.29
N THR A 380 -23.90 16.81 -13.80
CA THR A 380 -22.86 17.46 -13.00
C THR A 380 -22.55 16.66 -11.72
N LEU A 381 -23.58 16.26 -10.95
CA LEU A 381 -23.37 15.50 -9.72
C LEU A 381 -22.76 14.12 -9.98
N LYS A 382 -23.21 13.43 -11.04
CA LYS A 382 -22.67 12.13 -11.43
C LYS A 382 -21.18 12.22 -11.79
N GLY A 383 -20.79 13.25 -12.57
CA GLY A 383 -19.40 13.47 -12.94
C GLY A 383 -18.49 13.67 -11.73
N LEU A 384 -18.97 14.32 -10.66
CA LEU A 384 -18.19 14.48 -9.42
C LEU A 384 -17.91 13.14 -8.72
N ILE A 385 -18.88 12.23 -8.66
CA ILE A 385 -18.68 10.90 -8.05
C ILE A 385 -17.69 10.07 -8.88
N GLU A 386 -17.79 10.15 -10.20
CA GLU A 386 -16.89 9.41 -11.10
C GLU A 386 -15.45 9.94 -11.03
N GLN A 387 -15.27 11.26 -10.91
CA GLN A 387 -13.96 11.89 -10.87
C GLN A 387 -13.30 11.81 -9.48
N TYR A 388 -14.10 11.83 -8.40
CA TYR A 388 -13.61 11.86 -7.02
C TYR A 388 -14.34 10.83 -6.13
N PRO A 389 -14.18 9.52 -6.40
CA PRO A 389 -14.92 8.46 -5.71
C PRO A 389 -14.58 8.35 -4.22
N ASP A 390 -13.38 8.77 -3.82
CA ASP A 390 -12.90 8.68 -2.45
C ASP A 390 -13.18 9.94 -1.61
N SER A 391 -13.89 10.93 -2.15
CA SER A 391 -14.19 12.16 -1.43
C SER A 391 -15.19 11.90 -0.27
N PRO A 392 -14.97 12.51 0.92
CA PRO A 392 -15.94 12.47 2.01
C PRO A 392 -17.32 13.06 1.63
N SER A 393 -17.38 13.92 0.61
CA SER A 393 -18.62 14.54 0.14
C SER A 393 -19.50 13.61 -0.72
N VAL A 394 -19.01 12.44 -1.16
CA VAL A 394 -19.72 11.52 -2.07
C VAL A 394 -21.12 11.14 -1.54
N LYS A 395 -21.25 10.86 -0.24
CA LYS A 395 -22.55 10.52 0.36
C LYS A 395 -23.59 11.61 0.12
N LYS A 396 -23.21 12.87 0.35
CA LYS A 396 -24.10 14.04 0.18
C LYS A 396 -24.42 14.31 -1.30
N ILE A 397 -23.47 14.04 -2.21
CA ILE A 397 -23.71 14.14 -3.66
C ILE A 397 -24.75 13.11 -4.09
N THR A 398 -24.64 11.87 -3.61
CA THR A 398 -25.61 10.79 -3.89
C THR A 398 -27.02 11.14 -3.39
N GLU A 399 -27.16 11.71 -2.20
CA GLU A 399 -28.45 12.19 -1.67
C GLU A 399 -29.06 13.27 -2.59
N ASN A 400 -28.27 14.25 -3.02
CA ASN A 400 -28.72 15.27 -3.98
C ASN A 400 -29.12 14.65 -5.32
N MET A 401 -28.37 13.66 -5.83
CA MET A 401 -28.70 12.96 -7.06
C MET A 401 -30.04 12.24 -6.97
N HIS A 402 -30.34 11.59 -5.85
CA HIS A 402 -31.64 10.95 -5.62
C HIS A 402 -32.79 11.96 -5.61
N ALA A 403 -32.60 13.14 -5.03
CA ALA A 403 -33.60 14.21 -5.08
C ALA A 403 -33.88 14.66 -6.53
N VAL A 404 -32.84 14.83 -7.35
CA VAL A 404 -32.99 15.17 -8.78
C VAL A 404 -33.72 14.06 -9.53
N GLN A 405 -33.37 12.80 -9.30
CA GLN A 405 -34.04 11.64 -9.92
C GLN A 405 -35.53 11.58 -9.58
N LYS A 406 -35.90 11.87 -8.32
CA LYS A 406 -37.29 11.89 -7.88
C LYS A 406 -38.11 12.94 -8.65
N GLU A 407 -37.58 14.15 -8.82
CA GLU A 407 -38.26 15.19 -9.61
C GLU A 407 -38.35 14.83 -11.10
N MET A 408 -37.30 14.20 -11.66
CA MET A 408 -37.35 13.70 -13.05
C MET A 408 -38.44 12.63 -13.24
N ALA A 409 -38.65 11.76 -12.26
CA ALA A 409 -39.73 10.78 -12.28
C ALA A 409 -41.12 11.45 -12.21
N ALA A 410 -41.26 12.51 -11.42
CA ALA A 410 -42.51 13.26 -11.28
C ALA A 410 -42.98 13.89 -12.60
N ILE A 411 -42.05 14.39 -13.42
CA ILE A 411 -42.35 14.92 -14.77
C ILE A 411 -42.93 13.82 -15.66
N LYS A 412 -42.37 12.61 -15.63
CA LYS A 412 -42.84 11.48 -16.43
C LYS A 412 -44.21 10.98 -16.00
N SER A 413 -44.51 11.05 -14.70
CA SER A 413 -45.79 10.62 -14.15
C SER A 413 -46.90 11.66 -14.24
N SER A 414 -46.57 12.93 -14.49
CA SER A 414 -47.59 13.97 -14.64
C SER A 414 -48.32 13.74 -15.97
N PRO A 415 -49.60 13.29 -15.96
CA PRO A 415 -50.33 13.08 -17.18
C PRO A 415 -50.37 14.41 -17.91
N ILE A 416 -49.85 14.43 -19.14
CA ILE A 416 -49.97 15.56 -20.04
C ILE A 416 -51.46 15.90 -20.08
N ASN A 417 -51.88 16.96 -19.39
CA ASN A 417 -53.17 17.59 -19.61
C ASN A 417 -53.09 18.10 -21.03
N LYS A 418 -53.50 17.24 -21.97
CA LYS A 418 -53.73 17.61 -23.36
C LYS A 418 -54.76 18.75 -23.31
N PRO A 419 -54.46 19.91 -23.92
CA PRO A 419 -55.40 21.01 -24.00
C PRO A 419 -56.69 20.61 -24.70
#